data_AF-A0A7G9QCY7-F1
#
_entry.id   AF-A0A7G9QCY7-F1
#
_cell.length_a   1.000
_cell.length_b   1.000
_cell.length_c   1.000
_cell.angle_alpha   90.00
_cell.angle_beta   90.00
_cell.angle_gamma   90.00
#
_symmetry.space_group_name_H-M   'P 1'
#
loop_
_entity.id
_entity.type
_entity.pdbx_description
1 polymer ?
#
loop_
_entity_poly.entity_id
_entity_poly.type
_entity_poly.pdbx_seq_one_letter_code
_entity_poly.pdbx_strand_id
1 'polypeptide(L)'
;MECFKIMITVHGENVIWYLSTETEVESDHKAFQYLSSEINIQEWKEQYLNLYKKWLHNEDDRIYQIANPVNMQMINALIAVNLKFKDFKLYYWFDIDRDKHPDYIWEKCPLSNSDLDHLSGDFHENNKKFSLMFPLVFP
;
A
#
# COMPACT_ATOMS: atom_id res chain seq x y z
N MET A 1 5.82 -10.97 14.60
CA MET A 1 6.40 -10.09 13.57
C MET A 1 5.33 -9.06 13.26
N GLU A 2 5.68 -7.78 13.32
CA GLU A 2 4.72 -6.71 13.05
C GLU A 2 4.48 -6.57 11.54
N CYS A 3 3.24 -6.25 11.17
CA CYS A 3 2.86 -6.01 9.79
C CYS A 3 2.21 -4.63 9.69
N PHE A 4 2.65 -3.86 8.70
CA PHE A 4 2.18 -2.51 8.45
C PHE A 4 1.69 -2.39 7.02
N LYS A 5 0.70 -1.53 6.79
CA LYS A 5 0.31 -1.07 5.46
C LYS A 5 0.68 0.38 5.23
N ILE A 6 1.00 0.67 3.98
CA ILE A 6 1.09 2.02 3.45
C ILE A 6 -0.23 2.33 2.76
N MET A 7 -0.89 3.39 3.22
CA MET A 7 -2.15 3.89 2.68
C MET A 7 -2.20 5.40 2.88
N ILE A 8 -2.71 6.11 1.88
CA ILE A 8 -2.96 7.54 1.99
C ILE A 8 -4.43 7.77 2.37
N THR A 9 -4.63 8.59 3.40
CA THR A 9 -5.93 9.22 3.67
C THR A 9 -5.86 10.68 3.21
N VAL A 10 -6.96 11.24 2.71
CA VAL A 10 -6.99 12.60 2.14
C VAL A 10 -6.65 13.67 3.19
N HIS A 11 -6.89 13.38 4.47
CA HIS A 11 -6.74 14.33 5.58
C HIS A 11 -5.65 13.96 6.58
N GLY A 12 -5.06 12.77 6.48
CA GLY A 12 -4.04 12.31 7.42
C GLY A 12 -2.63 12.71 6.98
N GLU A 13 -1.79 13.05 7.96
CA GLU A 13 -0.37 13.25 7.69
C GLU A 13 0.37 11.92 7.55
N ASN A 14 -0.04 10.94 8.34
CA ASN A 14 0.56 9.62 8.35
C ASN A 14 0.14 8.78 7.14
N VAL A 15 1.08 7.96 6.67
CA VAL A 15 0.84 6.99 5.60
C VAL A 15 1.08 5.56 6.04
N ILE A 16 1.63 5.34 7.24
CA ILE A 16 1.96 4.01 7.75
C ILE A 16 0.97 3.64 8.86
N TRP A 17 0.36 2.47 8.71
CA TRP A 17 -0.70 1.99 9.59
C TRP A 17 -0.40 0.56 10.01
N TYR A 18 -0.74 0.21 11.25
CA TYR A 18 -0.76 -1.18 11.68
C TYR A 18 -1.78 -1.96 10.87
N LEU A 19 -1.37 -3.10 10.29
CA LEU A 19 -2.22 -3.89 9.41
C LEU A 19 -3.40 -4.54 10.15
N SER A 20 -3.21 -4.86 11.43
CA SER A 20 -4.19 -5.52 12.30
C SER A 20 -5.20 -4.55 12.90
N THR A 21 -4.73 -3.45 13.48
CA THR A 21 -5.55 -2.50 14.26
C THR A 21 -6.00 -1.29 13.47
N GLU A 22 -5.43 -1.05 12.29
CA GLU A 22 -5.65 0.17 11.49
C GLU A 22 -5.35 1.47 12.24
N THR A 23 -4.47 1.42 13.24
CA THR A 23 -3.97 2.59 13.94
C THR A 23 -2.72 3.14 13.25
N GLU A 24 -2.53 4.45 13.34
CA GLU A 24 -1.35 5.13 12.82
C GLU A 24 -0.05 4.66 13.50
N VAL A 25 1.04 4.65 12.74
CA VAL A 25 2.38 4.33 13.25
C VAL A 25 3.16 5.62 13.48
N GLU A 26 3.62 5.85 14.70
CA GLU A 26 4.39 7.04 15.05
C GLU A 26 5.66 7.20 14.20
N SER A 27 6.03 8.45 13.90
CA SER A 27 7.16 8.76 12.99
C SER A 27 8.54 8.33 13.52
N ASP A 28 8.66 8.10 14.82
CA ASP A 28 9.88 7.60 15.45
C ASP A 28 10.02 6.07 15.36
N HIS A 29 8.98 5.38 14.91
CA HIS A 29 9.00 3.93 14.74
C HIS A 29 10.00 3.52 13.64
N LYS A 30 10.68 2.39 13.84
CA LYS A 30 11.69 1.85 12.91
C LYS A 30 11.16 1.69 11.49
N ALA A 31 9.90 1.27 11.34
CA ALA A 31 9.24 1.14 10.04
C ALA A 31 9.27 2.45 9.24
N PHE A 32 8.99 3.57 9.91
CA PHE A 32 8.98 4.90 9.32
C PHE A 32 10.40 5.35 8.94
N GLN A 33 11.36 5.17 9.85
CA GLN A 33 12.76 5.54 9.62
C GLN A 33 13.36 4.79 8.43
N TYR A 34 13.12 3.47 8.34
CA TYR A 34 13.66 2.65 7.26
C TYR A 34 12.97 2.92 5.93
N LEU A 35 11.65 3.13 5.91
CA LEU A 35 10.98 3.54 4.68
C LEU A 35 11.49 4.90 4.20
N SER A 36 11.65 5.87 5.10
CA SER A 36 12.18 7.20 4.78
C SER A 36 13.63 7.17 4.24
N SER A 37 14.37 6.09 4.51
CA SER A 37 15.72 5.90 3.96
C SER A 37 15.72 5.38 2.52
N GLU A 38 14.61 4.80 2.05
CA GLU A 38 14.46 4.26 0.69
C GLU A 38 13.60 5.15 -0.21
N ILE A 39 12.75 6.02 0.35
CA ILE A 39 11.89 6.95 -0.42
C ILE A 39 11.63 8.26 0.33
N ASN A 40 11.52 9.36 -0.42
CA ASN A 40 10.96 10.61 0.09
C ASN A 40 9.44 10.48 0.21
N ILE A 41 8.96 10.10 1.40
CA ILE A 41 7.55 9.83 1.67
C ILE A 41 6.66 11.04 1.35
N GLN A 42 7.10 12.24 1.70
CA GLN A 42 6.33 13.46 1.49
C GLN A 42 6.14 13.76 -0.01
N GLU A 43 7.23 13.70 -0.78
CA GLU A 43 7.17 13.90 -2.23
C GLU A 43 6.31 12.83 -2.92
N TRP A 44 6.45 11.56 -2.52
CA TRP A 44 5.60 10.49 -3.02
C TRP A 44 4.12 10.73 -2.73
N LYS A 45 3.79 11.16 -1.50
CA LYS A 45 2.42 11.48 -1.08
C LYS A 45 1.83 12.61 -1.92
N GLU A 46 2.60 13.67 -2.18
CA GLU A 46 2.18 14.78 -3.03
C GLU A 46 1.90 14.32 -4.47
N GLN A 47 2.76 13.46 -5.04
CA GLN A 47 2.55 12.87 -6.36
C GLN A 47 1.26 12.02 -6.40
N TYR A 48 1.02 11.21 -5.37
CA TYR A 48 -0.18 10.38 -5.27
C TYR A 48 -1.45 11.23 -5.15
N LEU A 49 -1.46 12.23 -4.25
CA LEU A 49 -2.60 13.12 -4.06
C LEU A 49 -2.92 13.93 -5.32
N ASN A 50 -1.91 14.28 -6.12
CA ASN A 50 -2.12 14.92 -7.42
C ASN A 50 -2.83 13.98 -8.41
N LEU A 51 -2.44 12.69 -8.48
CA LEU A 51 -3.19 11.71 -9.29
C LEU A 51 -4.61 11.52 -8.77
N TYR A 52 -4.80 11.48 -7.46
CA TYR A 52 -6.12 11.33 -6.83
C TYR A 52 -7.03 12.51 -7.21
N LYS A 53 -6.51 13.74 -7.14
CA LYS A 53 -7.24 14.94 -7.53
C LYS A 53 -7.64 14.91 -9.01
N LYS A 54 -6.75 14.48 -9.90
CA LYS A 54 -7.07 14.34 -11.34
C LYS A 54 -8.15 13.29 -11.59
N TRP A 55 -8.11 12.17 -10.86
CA TRP A 55 -9.17 11.16 -10.91
C TRP A 55 -10.52 11.73 -10.45
N LEU A 56 -10.56 12.48 -9.34
CA LEU A 56 -11.79 13.14 -8.85
C LEU A 56 -12.42 14.08 -9.89
N HIS A 57 -11.59 14.69 -10.75
CA HIS A 57 -12.05 15.55 -11.85
C HIS A 57 -12.29 14.80 -13.17
N ASN A 58 -12.23 13.47 -13.17
CA ASN A 58 -12.35 12.59 -14.34
C ASN A 58 -11.30 12.88 -15.44
N GLU A 59 -10.13 13.41 -15.07
CA GLU A 59 -9.06 13.75 -16.01
C GLU A 59 -8.08 12.60 -16.22
N ASP A 60 -7.93 11.72 -15.23
CA ASP A 60 -6.86 10.72 -15.18
C ASP A 60 -7.22 9.57 -14.24
N ASP A 61 -7.25 8.32 -14.71
CA ASP A 61 -7.55 7.14 -13.89
C ASP A 61 -6.30 6.34 -13.49
N ARG A 62 -5.11 6.85 -13.83
CA ARG A 62 -3.85 6.10 -13.65
C ARG A 62 -3.48 5.80 -12.20
N ILE A 63 -4.12 6.44 -11.21
CA ILE A 63 -3.94 6.11 -9.79
C ILE A 63 -4.32 4.66 -9.49
N TYR A 64 -5.33 4.12 -10.18
CA TYR A 64 -5.79 2.74 -10.07
C TYR A 64 -5.05 1.76 -11.00
N GLN A 65 -3.96 2.21 -11.63
CA GLN A 65 -3.07 1.33 -12.38
C GLN A 65 -1.89 0.97 -11.47
N ILE A 66 -1.81 -0.28 -11.02
CA ILE A 66 -0.73 -0.71 -10.10
C ILE A 66 0.67 -0.45 -10.67
N ALA A 67 0.82 -0.57 -11.99
CA ALA A 67 2.09 -0.37 -12.70
C ALA A 67 2.43 1.12 -12.92
N ASN A 68 1.57 2.05 -12.47
CA ASN A 68 1.86 3.47 -12.54
C ASN A 68 3.15 3.81 -11.77
N PRO A 69 3.99 4.73 -12.27
CA PRO A 69 5.24 5.10 -11.61
C PRO A 69 5.10 5.50 -10.14
N VAL A 70 4.02 6.19 -9.74
CA VAL A 70 3.82 6.60 -8.34
C VAL A 70 3.57 5.40 -7.44
N ASN A 71 2.77 4.43 -7.89
CA ASN A 71 2.54 3.18 -7.16
C ASN A 71 3.82 2.35 -7.09
N MET A 72 4.51 2.19 -8.23
CA MET A 72 5.74 1.39 -8.32
C MET A 72 6.90 1.96 -7.50
N GLN A 73 7.01 3.28 -7.37
CA GLN A 73 8.00 3.92 -6.49
C GLN A 73 7.87 3.41 -5.04
N MET A 74 6.66 3.44 -4.49
CA MET A 74 6.41 2.92 -3.13
C MET A 74 6.68 1.42 -3.06
N ILE A 75 6.14 0.63 -3.99
CA ILE A 75 6.32 -0.83 -4.02
C ILE A 75 7.81 -1.21 -4.02
N ASN A 76 8.63 -0.53 -4.82
CA ASN A 76 10.07 -0.78 -4.89
C ASN A 76 10.77 -0.42 -3.57
N ALA A 77 10.40 0.70 -2.93
CA ALA A 77 10.92 1.06 -1.61
C ALA A 77 10.56 0.00 -0.55
N LEU A 78 9.32 -0.51 -0.58
CA LEU A 78 8.89 -1.57 0.34
C LEU A 78 9.64 -2.87 0.13
N ILE A 79 9.94 -3.24 -1.13
CA ILE A 79 10.79 -4.40 -1.44
C ILE A 79 12.17 -4.23 -0.81
N ALA A 80 12.80 -3.07 -0.99
CA ALA A 80 14.12 -2.79 -0.43
C ALA A 80 14.14 -2.91 1.10
N VAL A 81 13.16 -2.30 1.79
CA VAL A 81 13.01 -2.39 3.25
C VAL A 81 12.81 -3.84 3.70
N ASN A 82 11.85 -4.56 3.11
CA ASN A 82 11.51 -5.93 3.50
C ASN A 82 12.61 -6.96 3.22
N LEU A 83 13.50 -6.67 2.26
CA LEU A 83 14.69 -7.48 2.01
C LEU A 83 15.75 -7.27 3.10
N LYS A 84 15.96 -6.01 3.52
CA LYS A 84 16.99 -5.61 4.47
C LYS A 84 16.61 -5.88 5.94
N PHE A 85 15.34 -5.75 6.30
CA PHE A 85 14.86 -5.86 7.68
C PHE A 85 13.83 -6.98 7.82
N LYS A 86 13.92 -7.75 8.91
CA LYS A 86 13.08 -8.94 9.17
C LYS A 86 12.19 -8.81 10.41
N ASP A 87 12.39 -7.77 11.21
CA ASP A 87 11.62 -7.54 12.45
C ASP A 87 10.14 -7.21 12.14
N PHE A 88 9.89 -6.60 10.98
CA PHE A 88 8.56 -6.24 10.50
C PHE A 88 8.41 -6.45 8.98
N LYS A 89 7.17 -6.36 8.51
CA LYS A 89 6.80 -6.35 7.10
C LYS A 89 5.99 -5.11 6.75
N LEU A 90 6.36 -4.45 5.66
CA LEU A 90 5.58 -3.39 5.04
C LEU A 90 4.84 -3.92 3.82
N TYR A 91 3.59 -3.50 3.66
CA TYR A 91 2.77 -3.76 2.48
C TYR A 91 2.22 -2.46 1.94
N TYR A 92 2.03 -2.37 0.63
CA TYR A 92 1.28 -1.30 0.00
C TYR A 92 -0.17 -1.76 -0.12
N TRP A 93 -1.09 -1.01 0.48
CA TRP A 93 -2.51 -1.30 0.34
C TRP A 93 -2.98 -0.71 -0.99
N PHE A 94 -3.45 -1.59 -1.88
CA PHE A 94 -3.89 -1.19 -3.20
C PHE A 94 -5.29 -1.72 -3.46
N ASP A 95 -6.13 -0.86 -4.03
CA ASP A 95 -7.46 -1.23 -4.48
C ASP A 95 -7.78 -0.56 -5.82
N ILE A 96 -8.92 -0.92 -6.40
CA ILE A 96 -9.44 -0.34 -7.63
C ILE A 96 -10.50 0.73 -7.36
N ASP A 97 -10.96 1.38 -8.42
CA ASP A 97 -12.11 2.29 -8.40
C ASP A 97 -13.40 1.48 -8.12
N ARG A 98 -13.79 1.39 -6.84
CA ARG A 98 -14.96 0.64 -6.39
C ARG A 98 -16.28 1.25 -6.85
N ASP A 99 -16.33 2.54 -7.15
CA ASP A 99 -17.52 3.16 -7.72
C ASP A 99 -17.79 2.63 -9.13
N LYS A 100 -16.73 2.35 -9.90
CA LYS A 100 -16.82 1.70 -11.22
C LYS A 100 -16.93 0.18 -11.15
N HIS A 101 -16.41 -0.43 -10.09
CA HIS A 101 -16.27 -1.87 -9.95
C HIS A 101 -16.70 -2.36 -8.54
N PRO A 102 -17.99 -2.22 -8.19
CA PRO A 102 -18.47 -2.47 -6.83
C PRO A 102 -18.30 -3.93 -6.38
N ASP A 103 -18.49 -4.89 -7.30
CA ASP A 103 -18.48 -6.33 -7.01
C ASP A 103 -17.14 -7.00 -7.28
N TYR A 104 -16.08 -6.24 -7.58
CA TYR A 104 -14.78 -6.82 -7.89
C TYR A 104 -14.18 -7.53 -6.69
N ILE A 105 -13.54 -8.68 -6.90
CA ILE A 105 -12.86 -9.41 -5.84
C ILE A 105 -11.45 -9.69 -6.30
N TRP A 106 -10.47 -9.30 -5.47
CA TRP A 106 -9.08 -9.66 -5.70
C TRP A 106 -8.90 -11.16 -5.52
N GLU A 107 -8.48 -11.85 -6.58
CA GLU A 107 -8.09 -13.26 -6.59
C GLU A 107 -6.62 -13.45 -6.95
N LYS A 108 -6.08 -12.52 -7.75
CA LYS A 108 -4.71 -12.58 -8.28
C LYS A 108 -3.98 -11.27 -8.08
N CYS A 109 -2.67 -11.36 -7.89
CA CYS A 109 -1.80 -10.20 -7.85
C CYS A 109 -1.73 -9.55 -9.24
N PRO A 110 -1.99 -8.24 -9.38
CA PRO A 110 -2.04 -7.59 -10.68
C PRO A 110 -0.66 -7.42 -11.34
N LEU A 111 0.44 -7.63 -10.61
CA LEU A 111 1.81 -7.55 -11.15
C LEU A 111 2.36 -8.91 -11.60
N SER A 112 2.09 -9.99 -10.86
CA SER A 112 2.58 -11.34 -11.18
C SER A 112 1.55 -12.24 -11.85
N ASN A 113 0.27 -11.89 -11.78
CA ASN A 113 -0.86 -12.77 -12.13
C ASN A 113 -0.90 -14.09 -11.33
N SER A 114 -0.17 -14.16 -10.21
CA SER A 114 -0.19 -15.29 -9.29
C SER A 114 -1.38 -15.17 -8.34
N ASP A 115 -1.85 -16.31 -7.83
CA ASP A 115 -2.91 -16.33 -6.81
C ASP A 115 -2.47 -15.57 -5.55
N LEU A 116 -3.45 -14.94 -4.89
CA LEU A 116 -3.25 -14.28 -3.61
C LEU A 116 -3.35 -15.28 -2.47
N ASP A 117 -2.56 -15.05 -1.43
CA ASP A 117 -2.62 -15.82 -0.19
C ASP A 117 -3.32 -14.99 0.90
N HIS A 118 -3.65 -15.63 2.02
CA HIS A 118 -4.32 -15.00 3.15
C HIS A 118 -3.39 -14.92 4.36
N LEU A 119 -3.28 -13.73 4.92
CA LEU A 119 -2.64 -13.54 6.21
C LEU A 119 -3.44 -14.25 7.29
N SER A 120 -2.79 -15.14 8.03
CA SER A 120 -3.38 -15.86 9.15
C SER A 120 -3.33 -15.00 10.43
N GLY A 121 -4.44 -14.94 11.16
CA GLY A 121 -4.56 -14.23 12.43
C GLY A 121 -5.61 -13.11 12.42
N ASP A 122 -5.58 -12.28 13.47
CA ASP A 122 -6.52 -11.19 13.71
C ASP A 122 -6.14 -9.93 12.90
N PHE A 123 -6.21 -10.05 11.58
CA PHE A 123 -6.12 -8.91 10.67
C PHE A 123 -7.52 -8.43 10.28
N HIS A 124 -7.66 -7.13 10.03
CA HIS A 124 -8.88 -6.57 9.45
C HIS A 124 -9.16 -7.22 8.09
N GLU A 125 -10.42 -7.57 7.78
CA GLU A 125 -10.80 -8.34 6.57
C GLU A 125 -10.24 -7.70 5.29
N ASN A 126 -10.35 -6.37 5.18
CA ASN A 126 -9.87 -5.59 4.04
C ASN A 126 -8.33 -5.52 3.89
N ASN A 127 -7.59 -6.28 4.70
CA ASN A 127 -6.14 -6.34 4.70
C ASN A 127 -5.61 -7.80 4.67
N LYS A 128 -6.47 -8.81 4.49
CA LYS A 128 -6.07 -10.22 4.62
C LYS A 128 -5.44 -10.79 3.36
N LYS A 129 -5.86 -10.34 2.18
CA LYS A 129 -5.34 -10.86 0.91
C LYS A 129 -4.01 -10.20 0.60
N PHE A 130 -2.99 -10.98 0.28
CA PHE A 130 -1.68 -10.44 -0.01
C PHE A 130 -0.96 -11.20 -1.13
N SER A 131 0.00 -10.53 -1.77
CA SER A 131 0.86 -11.14 -2.78
C SER A 131 2.09 -11.79 -2.14
N LEU A 132 2.41 -13.02 -2.57
CA LEU A 132 3.65 -13.69 -2.17
C LEU A 132 4.90 -13.10 -2.83
N MET A 133 4.74 -12.41 -3.97
CA MET A 133 5.85 -11.90 -4.78
C MET A 133 6.12 -10.41 -4.57
N PHE A 134 5.09 -9.64 -4.25
CA PHE A 134 5.17 -8.20 -4.08
C PHE A 134 4.62 -7.80 -2.71
N PRO A 135 5.13 -6.73 -2.08
CA PRO A 135 4.61 -6.25 -0.81
C PRO A 135 3.28 -5.54 -1.02
N LEU A 136 2.25 -6.28 -1.42
CA LEU A 136 0.91 -5.79 -1.70
C LEU A 136 -0.09 -6.49 -0.78
N VAL A 137 -1.01 -5.71 -0.23
CA VAL A 137 -2.22 -6.18 0.44
C VAL A 137 -3.44 -5.58 -0.23
N PHE A 138 -4.54 -6.31 -0.19
CA PHE A 138 -5.76 -6.00 -0.91
C PHE A 138 -6.98 -6.15 -0.01
N PRO A 139 -8.03 -5.35 -0.23
CA PRO A 139 -9.33 -5.55 0.37
C PRO A 139 -10.08 -6.77 -0.18
#